data_AF-A0A9E3KY74-F1
#
_entry.id   AF-A0A9E3KY74-F1
#
_cell.length_a   1.000
_cell.length_b   1.000
_cell.length_c   1.000
_cell.angle_alpha   90.00
_cell.angle_beta   90.00
_cell.angle_gamma   90.00
#
_symmetry.space_group_name_H-M   'P 1'
#
loop_
_entity.id
_entity.type
_entity.pdbx_description
1 polymer ?
#
loop_
_entity_poly.entity_id
_entity_poly.type
_entity_poly.pdbx_seq_one_letter_code
_entity_poly.pdbx_strand_id
1 'polypeptide(L)'
;MRNVLMTAALVALLGLFADVRQSLAQFGQGAPAAPEMIAPTRAQSGEVRNARAATHRSHKTHKHRVVHAPPNQRKIAERNGFKAVSDLVNFPKFFPGLGIIYVKPDTLPLGPFLCFDRRDRLVATVYMVPIKDIDDHKTLEAAGFTAGPVDHVSFYFNAGHPGVDMPHYHVVLWHVSRKDEARVAQ
;
A
#
# COMPACT_ATOMS: atom_id res chain seq x y z
N MET A 1 -13.73 44.08 -14.14
CA MET A 1 -14.18 42.85 -14.84
C MET A 1 -12.99 41.93 -15.07
N ARG A 2 -12.60 41.14 -14.07
CA ARG A 2 -11.61 40.05 -14.14
C ARG A 2 -11.97 39.12 -12.98
N ASN A 3 -12.48 37.91 -13.26
CA ASN A 3 -12.56 36.73 -12.37
C ASN A 3 -13.68 35.74 -12.78
N VAL A 4 -13.65 35.16 -13.98
CA VAL A 4 -14.56 34.03 -14.31
C VAL A 4 -13.90 32.88 -15.09
N LEU A 5 -12.57 32.89 -15.29
CA LEU A 5 -11.91 31.92 -16.18
C LEU A 5 -11.16 30.77 -15.50
N MET A 6 -11.27 30.61 -14.17
CA MET A 6 -10.54 29.57 -13.42
C MET A 6 -11.45 28.48 -12.82
N THR A 7 -12.64 28.26 -13.38
CA THR A 7 -13.59 27.26 -12.83
C THR A 7 -14.16 26.29 -13.87
N ALA A 8 -13.57 26.23 -15.07
CA ALA A 8 -14.06 25.39 -16.17
C ALA A 8 -13.19 24.16 -16.49
N ALA A 9 -12.07 23.94 -15.78
CA ALA A 9 -11.20 22.77 -16.03
C ALA A 9 -11.50 21.55 -15.14
N LEU A 10 -12.47 21.62 -14.21
CA LEU A 10 -12.75 20.55 -13.25
C LEU A 10 -14.03 19.74 -13.55
N VAL A 11 -14.81 20.11 -14.57
CA VAL A 11 -16.15 19.51 -14.81
C VAL A 11 -16.21 18.70 -16.11
N ALA A 12 -15.17 18.69 -16.94
CA ALA A 12 -15.18 17.94 -18.21
C ALA A 12 -14.71 16.46 -18.11
N LEU A 13 -14.53 15.91 -16.91
CA LEU A 13 -14.11 14.51 -16.71
C LEU A 13 -15.12 13.71 -15.86
N LEU A 14 -16.40 14.07 -15.94
CA LEU A 14 -17.50 13.38 -15.26
C LEU A 14 -18.48 12.85 -16.32
N GLY A 15 -18.11 11.75 -16.95
CA GLY A 15 -19.00 11.05 -17.85
C GLY A 15 -18.30 9.99 -18.68
N LEU A 16 -18.18 8.78 -18.13
CA LEU A 16 -18.61 7.56 -18.80
C LEU A 16 -18.45 6.38 -17.83
N PHE A 17 -19.57 5.72 -17.55
CA PHE A 17 -19.62 4.48 -16.80
C PHE A 17 -18.95 3.36 -17.63
N ALA A 18 -17.89 2.74 -17.10
CA ALA A 18 -17.40 1.47 -17.62
C ALA A 18 -16.75 0.63 -16.49
N ASP A 19 -17.44 -0.47 -16.19
CA ASP A 19 -17.03 -1.74 -15.56
C ASP A 19 -15.90 -1.76 -14.49
N VAL A 20 -16.32 -1.73 -13.22
CA VAL A 20 -15.48 -1.95 -12.03
C VAL A 20 -14.85 -3.37 -12.00
N ARG A 21 -15.36 -4.34 -12.79
CA ARG A 21 -14.89 -5.73 -12.73
C ARG A 21 -13.48 -5.94 -13.29
N GLN A 22 -13.03 -5.11 -14.22
CA GLN A 22 -11.73 -5.33 -14.89
C GLN A 22 -10.54 -4.93 -14.02
N SER A 23 -10.72 -3.96 -13.11
CA SER A 23 -9.66 -3.51 -12.19
C SER A 23 -9.38 -4.51 -11.05
N LEU A 24 -10.37 -5.31 -10.66
CA LEU A 24 -10.22 -6.37 -9.65
C LEU A 24 -9.28 -7.50 -10.11
N ALA A 25 -9.24 -7.77 -11.42
CA ALA A 25 -8.41 -8.83 -11.97
C ALA A 25 -6.90 -8.53 -11.86
N GLN A 26 -6.51 -7.26 -11.86
CA GLN A 26 -5.10 -6.85 -11.80
C GLN A 26 -4.47 -7.02 -10.41
N PHE A 27 -5.27 -6.96 -9.34
CA PHE A 27 -4.78 -7.15 -7.96
C PHE A 27 -4.99 -8.60 -7.44
N GLY A 28 -5.66 -9.46 -8.20
CA GLY A 28 -5.99 -10.84 -7.79
C GLY A 28 -5.07 -11.95 -8.29
N GLN A 29 -4.10 -11.65 -9.17
CA GLN A 29 -3.24 -12.66 -9.80
C GLN A 29 -1.85 -12.67 -9.18
N GLY A 30 -1.66 -13.46 -8.13
CA GLY A 30 -0.36 -13.55 -7.47
C GLY A 30 -0.28 -14.56 -6.34
N ALA A 31 -0.78 -15.78 -6.53
CA ALA A 31 -0.36 -16.90 -5.68
C ALA A 31 0.98 -17.43 -6.20
N PRO A 32 2.11 -17.31 -5.46
CA PRO A 32 3.33 -17.98 -5.86
C PRO A 32 3.16 -19.49 -5.71
N ALA A 33 3.54 -20.24 -6.75
CA ALA A 33 3.71 -21.68 -6.68
C ALA A 33 4.67 -22.04 -5.53
N ALA A 34 4.37 -23.12 -4.81
CA ALA A 34 5.13 -23.57 -3.65
C ALA A 34 6.60 -23.85 -4.03
N PRO A 35 7.59 -23.43 -3.22
CA PRO A 35 8.97 -23.81 -3.45
C PRO A 35 9.15 -25.32 -3.22
N GLU A 36 9.74 -25.98 -4.21
CA GLU A 36 10.12 -27.38 -4.21
C GLU A 36 11.08 -27.66 -3.04
N MET A 37 10.72 -28.64 -2.20
CA MET A 37 11.50 -29.01 -1.01
C MET A 37 12.78 -29.72 -1.41
N ILE A 38 13.93 -29.07 -1.19
CA ILE A 38 15.23 -29.75 -1.19
C ILE A 38 15.39 -30.43 0.19
N ALA A 39 15.48 -31.76 0.18
CA ALA A 39 15.62 -32.59 1.38
C ALA A 39 16.99 -32.39 2.07
N PRO A 40 17.07 -32.33 3.42
CA PRO A 40 18.35 -32.31 4.11
C PRO A 40 18.91 -33.72 4.32
N THR A 41 20.19 -33.87 4.01
CA THR A 41 20.99 -35.08 4.24
C THR A 41 21.20 -35.33 5.73
N ARG A 42 20.99 -36.59 6.12
CA ARG A 42 21.16 -37.20 7.44
C ARG A 42 22.62 -37.12 7.91
N ALA A 43 22.86 -36.49 9.07
CA ALA A 43 24.11 -36.63 9.82
C ALA A 43 23.82 -37.12 11.25
N GLN A 44 24.75 -37.93 11.75
CA GLN A 44 24.57 -38.95 12.76
C GLN A 44 24.54 -38.46 14.21
N SER A 45 23.91 -39.28 15.02
CA SER A 45 23.83 -39.32 16.48
C SER A 45 25.18 -39.35 17.18
N GLY A 46 25.31 -38.50 18.21
CA GLY A 46 26.31 -38.62 19.27
C GLY A 46 25.69 -38.24 20.61
N GLU A 47 25.47 -39.23 21.46
CA GLU A 47 25.12 -39.12 22.88
C GLU A 47 26.31 -38.45 23.62
N VAL A 48 26.13 -37.62 24.66
CA VAL A 48 26.24 -38.06 26.07
C VAL A 48 26.19 -36.82 27.01
N ARG A 49 25.52 -37.02 28.16
CA ARG A 49 25.69 -36.43 29.52
C ARG A 49 24.83 -35.24 30.00
N ASN A 50 23.95 -35.64 30.92
CA ASN A 50 23.34 -34.90 32.02
C ASN A 50 24.29 -33.94 32.75
N ALA A 51 23.83 -32.71 32.96
CA ALA A 51 24.18 -31.89 34.11
C ALA A 51 22.94 -31.15 34.63
N ARG A 52 22.50 -31.53 35.83
CA ARG A 52 21.53 -30.78 36.65
C ARG A 52 22.18 -29.47 37.10
N ALA A 53 21.51 -28.34 36.92
CA ALA A 53 21.78 -27.15 37.72
C ALA A 53 20.54 -26.23 37.81
N ALA A 54 20.02 -26.13 39.04
CA ALA A 54 19.34 -25.00 39.68
C ALA A 54 18.29 -24.18 38.90
N THR A 55 17.02 -24.43 39.24
CA THR A 55 15.91 -23.50 39.02
C THR A 55 16.07 -22.25 39.90
N HIS A 56 16.59 -21.16 39.33
CA HIS A 56 16.41 -19.82 39.90
C HIS A 56 15.04 -19.27 39.48
N ARG A 57 14.08 -19.32 40.40
CA ARG A 57 12.76 -18.71 40.26
C ARG A 57 12.91 -17.19 40.41
N SER A 58 13.26 -16.52 39.32
CA SER A 58 13.24 -15.05 39.24
C SER A 58 11.79 -14.58 39.22
N HIS A 59 11.32 -14.01 40.34
CA HIS A 59 10.06 -13.26 40.37
C HIS A 59 10.23 -12.00 39.53
N LYS A 60 9.86 -12.08 38.24
CA LYS A 60 9.71 -10.91 37.37
C LYS A 60 8.43 -10.18 37.78
N THR A 61 8.61 -9.04 38.44
CA THR A 61 7.56 -8.04 38.62
C THR A 61 7.15 -7.51 37.24
N HIS A 62 5.94 -7.85 36.80
CA HIS A 62 5.37 -7.31 35.58
C HIS A 62 5.05 -5.83 35.77
N LYS A 63 6.01 -4.93 35.50
CA LYS A 63 5.70 -3.54 35.19
C LYS A 63 4.79 -3.56 33.96
N HIS A 64 3.53 -3.13 34.11
CA HIS A 64 2.65 -2.83 32.98
C HIS A 64 3.31 -1.72 32.15
N ARG A 65 4.07 -2.13 31.13
CA ARG A 65 4.51 -1.26 30.07
C ARG A 65 3.24 -0.83 29.35
N VAL A 66 2.85 0.43 29.55
CA VAL A 66 1.79 1.06 28.76
C VAL A 66 2.27 1.02 27.31
N VAL A 67 1.74 0.08 26.53
CA VAL A 67 2.00 0.02 25.09
C VAL A 67 1.14 1.13 24.49
N HIS A 68 1.72 2.29 24.24
CA HIS A 68 1.06 3.29 23.41
C HIS A 68 0.83 2.67 22.03
N ALA A 69 -0.43 2.57 21.62
CA ALA A 69 -0.76 2.18 20.27
C ALA A 69 -0.04 3.14 19.31
N PRO A 70 0.57 2.62 18.22
CA PRO A 70 1.20 3.50 17.24
C PRO A 70 0.17 4.52 16.74
N PRO A 71 0.60 5.75 16.44
CA PRO A 71 -0.31 6.80 16.02
C PRO A 71 -1.05 6.39 14.75
N ASN A 72 -2.34 6.73 14.69
CA ASN A 72 -3.18 6.43 13.54
C ASN A 72 -2.65 7.20 12.31
N GLN A 73 -2.12 6.46 11.34
CA GLN A 73 -1.43 7.03 10.18
C GLN A 73 -2.38 7.77 9.24
N ARG A 74 -3.65 7.38 9.17
CA ARG A 74 -4.68 8.09 8.40
C ARG A 74 -4.90 9.49 8.94
N LYS A 75 -5.04 9.64 10.26
CA LYS A 75 -5.16 10.96 10.90
C LYS A 75 -3.91 11.82 10.68
N ILE A 76 -2.72 11.21 10.65
CA ILE A 76 -1.48 11.91 10.29
C ILE A 76 -1.56 12.41 8.84
N ALA A 77 -1.97 11.55 7.90
CA ALA A 77 -2.10 11.89 6.49
C ALA A 77 -3.10 13.05 6.28
N GLU A 78 -4.28 12.99 6.89
CA GLU A 78 -5.30 14.04 6.79
C GLU A 78 -4.77 15.41 7.26
N ARG A 79 -4.09 15.45 8.42
CA ARG A 79 -3.45 16.69 8.92
C ARG A 79 -2.37 17.21 7.98
N ASN A 80 -1.73 16.31 7.24
CA ASN A 80 -0.70 16.64 6.26
C ASN A 80 -1.27 16.97 4.88
N GLY A 81 -2.59 17.13 4.74
CA GLY A 81 -3.26 17.58 3.51
C GLY A 81 -3.71 16.47 2.57
N PHE A 82 -3.58 15.20 2.95
CA PHE A 82 -4.16 14.10 2.19
C PHE A 82 -5.69 14.12 2.31
N LYS A 83 -6.37 13.80 1.21
CA LYS A 83 -7.83 13.72 1.12
C LYS A 83 -8.23 12.35 0.59
N ALA A 84 -9.40 11.84 1.02
CA ALA A 84 -9.92 10.59 0.47
C ALA A 84 -10.21 10.80 -1.02
N VAL A 85 -9.79 9.88 -1.87
CA VAL A 85 -10.06 9.96 -3.32
C VAL A 85 -11.58 9.98 -3.58
N SER A 86 -12.36 9.27 -2.75
CA SER A 86 -13.83 9.28 -2.79
C SER A 86 -14.48 10.64 -2.54
N ASP A 87 -13.75 11.57 -1.91
CA ASP A 87 -14.23 12.93 -1.63
C ASP A 87 -13.82 13.91 -2.75
N LEU A 88 -12.90 13.50 -3.64
CA LEU A 88 -12.37 14.31 -4.72
C LEU A 88 -13.07 14.04 -6.05
N VAL A 89 -13.42 12.78 -6.30
CA VAL A 89 -14.03 12.32 -7.56
C VAL A 89 -15.08 11.24 -7.27
N ASN A 90 -15.87 10.86 -8.27
CA ASN A 90 -16.84 9.77 -8.14
C ASN A 90 -16.13 8.41 -8.03
N PHE A 91 -15.67 8.08 -6.83
CA PHE A 91 -14.90 6.87 -6.53
C PHE A 91 -15.43 6.21 -5.25
N PRO A 92 -15.50 4.86 -5.18
CA PRO A 92 -16.02 4.19 -3.99
C PRO A 92 -15.14 4.47 -2.77
N LYS A 93 -15.77 4.54 -1.59
CA LYS A 93 -15.04 4.74 -0.32
C LYS A 93 -14.02 3.65 -0.02
N PHE A 94 -14.26 2.43 -0.50
CA PHE A 94 -13.34 1.31 -0.41
C PHE A 94 -13.26 0.65 -1.78
N PHE A 95 -12.05 0.53 -2.31
CA PHE A 95 -11.77 -0.09 -3.59
C PHE A 95 -11.09 -1.44 -3.37
N PRO A 96 -11.69 -2.57 -3.76
CA PRO A 96 -11.05 -3.85 -3.51
C PRO A 96 -9.73 -3.95 -4.29
N GLY A 97 -8.65 -4.36 -3.61
CA GLY A 97 -7.27 -4.34 -4.08
C GLY A 97 -6.45 -3.13 -3.58
N LEU A 98 -7.09 -2.00 -3.25
CA LEU A 98 -6.41 -0.75 -2.84
C LEU A 98 -6.92 -0.17 -1.51
N GLY A 99 -8.09 -0.62 -1.04
CA GLY A 99 -8.72 -0.18 0.19
C GLY A 99 -9.29 1.23 0.13
N ILE A 100 -9.19 1.96 1.24
CA ILE A 100 -9.55 3.37 1.33
C ILE A 100 -8.33 4.19 0.89
N ILE A 101 -8.48 4.94 -0.19
CA ILE A 101 -7.35 5.62 -0.84
C ILE A 101 -7.33 7.09 -0.47
N TYR A 102 -6.15 7.59 -0.08
CA TYR A 102 -5.86 8.98 0.21
C TYR A 102 -4.78 9.52 -0.71
N VAL A 103 -4.93 10.76 -1.16
CA VAL A 103 -3.91 11.43 -1.98
C VAL A 103 -3.89 12.92 -1.67
N LYS A 104 -2.75 13.56 -1.91
CA LYS A 104 -2.66 15.01 -1.98
C LYS A 104 -3.05 15.47 -3.39
N PRO A 105 -4.07 16.33 -3.56
CA PRO A 105 -4.52 16.71 -4.90
C PRO A 105 -3.44 17.33 -5.79
N ASP A 106 -2.48 18.06 -5.19
CA ASP A 106 -1.37 18.71 -5.88
C ASP A 106 -0.22 17.75 -6.28
N THR A 107 -0.30 16.48 -5.89
CA THR A 107 0.69 15.45 -6.28
C THR A 107 0.15 14.51 -7.36
N LEU A 108 -1.05 14.75 -7.87
CA LEU A 108 -1.62 13.99 -8.99
C LEU A 108 -0.91 14.32 -10.31
N PRO A 109 -0.79 13.36 -11.26
CA PRO A 109 -1.28 11.98 -11.17
C PRO A 109 -0.33 11.01 -10.44
N LEU A 110 0.91 11.41 -10.15
CA LEU A 110 1.97 10.51 -9.67
C LEU A 110 1.69 9.92 -8.27
N GLY A 111 1.12 10.69 -7.37
CA GLY A 111 0.92 10.32 -5.97
C GLY A 111 1.99 10.89 -5.02
N PRO A 112 2.16 10.35 -3.81
CA PRO A 112 1.75 9.01 -3.38
C PRO A 112 0.25 8.89 -3.08
N PHE A 113 -0.31 7.73 -3.41
CA PHE A 113 -1.61 7.28 -2.94
C PHE A 113 -1.41 6.38 -1.71
N LEU A 114 -2.05 6.72 -0.60
CA LEU A 114 -2.00 5.95 0.64
C LEU A 114 -3.21 5.03 0.72
N CYS A 115 -2.94 3.73 0.81
CA CYS A 115 -3.94 2.67 0.81
C CYS A 115 -4.16 2.16 2.24
N PHE A 116 -5.35 2.41 2.79
CA PHE A 116 -5.74 1.96 4.13
C PHE A 116 -6.73 0.81 4.06
N ASP A 117 -6.65 -0.12 5.00
CA ASP A 117 -7.73 -1.09 5.19
C ASP A 117 -8.96 -0.47 5.88
N ARG A 118 -10.01 -1.26 6.06
CA ARG A 118 -11.26 -0.83 6.74
C ARG A 118 -11.08 -0.46 8.22
N ARG A 119 -9.91 -0.72 8.79
CA ARG A 119 -9.54 -0.41 10.18
C ARG A 119 -8.55 0.75 10.26
N ASP A 120 -8.43 1.54 9.19
CA ASP A 120 -7.54 2.69 9.07
C ASP A 120 -6.05 2.36 9.25
N ARG A 121 -5.66 1.11 8.98
CA ARG A 121 -4.25 0.71 8.98
C ARG A 121 -3.66 0.93 7.60
N LEU A 122 -2.52 1.61 7.53
CA LEU A 122 -1.81 1.77 6.26
C LEU A 122 -1.32 0.39 5.81
N VAL A 123 -1.70 0.02 4.59
CA VAL A 123 -1.34 -1.25 3.97
C VAL A 123 -0.28 -1.04 2.88
N ALA A 124 -0.44 0.01 2.06
CA ALA A 124 0.49 0.30 0.99
C ALA A 124 0.59 1.80 0.67
N THR A 125 1.70 2.17 0.04
CA THR A 125 1.87 3.44 -0.67
C THR A 125 2.04 3.14 -2.15
N VAL A 126 1.24 3.77 -3.02
CA VAL A 126 1.24 3.53 -4.47
C VAL A 126 1.66 4.79 -5.21
N TYR A 127 2.55 4.65 -6.19
CA TYR A 127 2.84 5.67 -7.18
C TYR A 127 2.36 5.22 -8.55
N MET A 128 1.72 6.12 -9.29
CA MET A 128 1.29 5.89 -10.67
C MET A 128 2.32 6.50 -11.61
N VAL A 129 3.30 5.69 -12.03
CA VAL A 129 4.43 6.15 -12.84
C VAL A 129 4.10 5.99 -14.33
N PRO A 130 3.95 7.08 -15.10
CA PRO A 130 3.67 6.98 -16.53
C PRO A 130 4.82 6.31 -17.29
N ILE A 131 4.51 5.38 -18.20
CA ILE A 131 5.53 4.77 -19.06
C ILE A 131 6.24 5.83 -19.89
N LYS A 132 5.51 6.84 -20.36
CA LYS A 132 6.08 7.95 -21.12
C LYS A 132 7.19 8.67 -20.36
N ASP A 133 7.06 8.85 -19.04
CA ASP A 133 8.09 9.54 -18.26
C ASP A 133 9.36 8.68 -18.13
N ILE A 134 9.21 7.35 -18.11
CA ILE A 134 10.32 6.40 -18.16
C ILE A 134 10.99 6.45 -19.55
N ASP A 135 10.21 6.40 -20.63
CA ASP A 135 10.73 6.46 -22.01
C ASP A 135 11.42 7.78 -22.33
N ASP A 136 10.92 8.89 -21.78
CA ASP A 136 11.51 10.22 -21.87
C ASP A 136 12.77 10.36 -20.97
N HIS A 137 13.14 9.32 -20.21
CA HIS A 137 14.26 9.30 -19.27
C HIS A 137 14.20 10.43 -18.24
N LYS A 138 13.01 10.77 -17.77
CA LYS A 138 12.83 11.81 -16.77
C LYS A 138 13.31 11.33 -15.40
N THR A 139 13.87 12.24 -14.62
CA THR A 139 14.02 12.02 -13.18
C THR A 139 12.64 12.00 -12.53
N LEU A 140 12.33 10.91 -11.82
CA LEU A 140 11.07 10.72 -11.13
C LEU A 140 11.25 11.03 -9.64
N GLU A 141 10.85 12.24 -9.24
CA GLU A 141 10.81 12.64 -7.84
C GLU A 141 9.36 12.63 -7.35
N ALA A 142 9.11 11.93 -6.25
CA ALA A 142 7.79 11.88 -5.64
C ALA A 142 7.86 12.29 -4.18
N ALA A 143 6.85 13.01 -3.70
CA ALA A 143 6.75 13.36 -2.30
C ALA A 143 6.69 12.07 -1.46
N GLY A 144 7.63 11.87 -0.55
CA GLY A 144 7.55 10.76 0.38
C GLY A 144 6.40 10.93 1.37
N PHE A 145 5.79 9.83 1.77
CA PHE A 145 5.07 9.76 3.04
C PHE A 145 5.89 8.86 3.96
N THR A 146 6.24 9.36 5.16
CA THR A 146 6.92 8.54 6.17
C THR A 146 5.91 7.57 6.78
N ALA A 147 5.59 6.55 6.00
CA ALA A 147 5.00 5.30 6.44
C ALA A 147 6.07 4.47 7.15
N GLY A 148 5.67 3.48 7.93
CA GLY A 148 6.59 2.53 8.54
C GLY A 148 7.45 1.77 7.51
N PRO A 149 8.21 0.74 7.96
CA PRO A 149 9.07 -0.03 7.05
C PRO A 149 8.29 -0.58 5.85
N VAL A 150 8.98 -0.67 4.72
CA VAL A 150 8.49 -1.37 3.51
C VAL A 150 8.87 -2.84 3.65
N ASP A 151 7.89 -3.72 3.57
CA ASP A 151 8.09 -5.18 3.60
C ASP A 151 8.57 -5.68 2.24
N HIS A 152 7.89 -5.26 1.16
CA HIS A 152 8.26 -5.59 -0.20
C HIS A 152 7.65 -4.59 -1.21
N VAL A 153 8.08 -4.69 -2.47
CA VAL A 153 7.62 -3.83 -3.56
C VAL A 153 7.05 -4.69 -4.69
N SER A 154 5.98 -4.20 -5.32
CA SER A 154 5.37 -4.82 -6.50
C SER A 154 5.14 -3.78 -7.59
N PHE A 155 5.21 -4.20 -8.85
CA PHE A 155 4.99 -3.35 -10.03
C PHE A 155 3.86 -3.95 -10.86
N TYR A 156 2.78 -3.20 -11.06
CA TYR A 156 1.65 -3.66 -11.88
C TYR A 156 1.46 -2.72 -13.06
N PHE A 157 1.52 -3.28 -14.27
CA PHE A 157 1.16 -2.53 -15.46
C PHE A 157 -0.34 -2.24 -15.48
N ASN A 158 -0.69 -1.00 -15.81
CA ASN A 158 -2.03 -0.57 -16.12
C ASN A 158 -2.02 0.11 -17.49
N ALA A 159 -2.92 -0.30 -18.38
CA ALA A 159 -3.01 0.25 -19.73
C ALA A 159 -3.59 1.68 -19.78
N GLY A 160 -4.08 2.20 -18.64
CA GLY A 160 -4.86 3.42 -18.54
C GLY A 160 -6.30 3.11 -18.11
N HIS A 161 -6.94 4.06 -17.46
CA HIS A 161 -8.34 3.98 -17.05
C HIS A 161 -8.93 5.39 -16.96
N PRO A 162 -10.27 5.56 -16.95
CA PRO A 162 -10.88 6.88 -16.77
C PRO A 162 -10.26 7.60 -15.57
N GLY A 163 -9.72 8.79 -15.82
CA GLY A 163 -9.02 9.61 -14.82
C GLY A 163 -7.49 9.60 -14.95
N VAL A 164 -6.89 8.52 -15.49
CA VAL A 164 -5.47 8.44 -15.85
C VAL A 164 -5.36 7.58 -17.12
N ASP A 165 -5.53 8.22 -18.26
CA ASP A 165 -5.76 7.53 -19.54
C ASP A 165 -4.48 6.91 -20.14
N MET A 166 -3.30 7.34 -19.69
CA MET A 166 -2.03 6.86 -20.23
C MET A 166 -1.56 5.56 -19.55
N PRO A 167 -0.88 4.66 -20.29
CA PRO A 167 -0.24 3.50 -19.69
C PRO A 167 0.74 3.89 -18.59
N HIS A 168 0.65 3.22 -17.44
CA HIS A 168 1.44 3.52 -16.26
C HIS A 168 1.69 2.24 -15.45
N TYR A 169 2.73 2.27 -14.61
CA TYR A 169 2.93 1.26 -13.58
C TYR A 169 2.40 1.77 -12.25
N HIS A 170 1.65 0.92 -11.55
CA HIS A 170 1.51 1.04 -10.11
C HIS A 170 2.78 0.51 -9.46
N VAL A 171 3.60 1.40 -8.92
CA VAL A 171 4.72 1.05 -8.06
C VAL A 171 4.20 1.01 -6.63
N VAL A 172 4.04 -0.20 -6.09
CA VAL A 172 3.37 -0.45 -4.82
C VAL A 172 4.39 -0.81 -3.75
N LEU A 173 4.54 0.07 -2.76
CA LEU A 173 5.34 -0.15 -1.57
C LEU A 173 4.42 -0.72 -0.49
N TRP A 174 4.56 -2.00 -0.19
CA TRP A 174 3.74 -2.67 0.81
C TRP A 174 4.34 -2.50 2.21
N HIS A 175 3.52 -2.07 3.17
CA HIS A 175 3.89 -1.88 4.58
C HIS A 175 3.46 -3.06 5.47
N VAL A 176 3.03 -4.15 4.83
CA VAL A 176 2.57 -5.39 5.47
C VAL A 176 3.15 -6.57 4.71
N SER A 177 3.19 -7.74 5.37
CA SER A 177 3.60 -8.98 4.72
C SER A 177 2.73 -9.31 3.51
N ARG A 178 3.24 -10.09 2.55
CA ARG A 178 2.47 -10.56 1.38
C ARG A 178 1.11 -11.17 1.72
N LYS A 179 1.05 -11.98 2.79
CA LYS A 179 -0.20 -12.58 3.29
C LYS A 179 -1.24 -11.51 3.69
N ASP A 180 -0.77 -10.38 4.20
CA ASP A 180 -1.60 -9.30 4.69
C ASP A 180 -1.98 -8.27 3.60
N GLU A 181 -1.51 -8.42 2.35
CA GLU A 181 -2.04 -7.67 1.19
C GLU A 181 -3.57 -7.85 1.08
N ALA A 182 -4.08 -9.04 1.44
CA ALA A 182 -5.50 -9.36 1.46
C ALA A 182 -6.36 -8.42 2.35
N ARG A 183 -5.75 -7.62 3.22
CA ARG A 183 -6.44 -6.59 4.02
C ARG A 183 -7.16 -5.54 3.17
N VAL A 184 -6.69 -5.31 1.95
CA VAL A 184 -7.32 -4.38 1.00
C VAL A 184 -8.16 -5.08 -0.06
N ALA A 185 -8.24 -6.41 -0.06
CA ALA A 185 -8.92 -7.16 -1.11
C ALA A 185 -10.46 -7.16 -1.03
N GLN A 186 -11.07 -6.82 0.13
CA GLN A 186 -12.53 -6.89 0.35
C GLN A 186 -13.08 -5.79 1.27
#